data_AF-A0A4C1WDK8-F1
#
_entry.id   AF-A0A4C1WDK8-F1
#
_cell.length_a   1.000
_cell.length_b   1.000
_cell.length_c   1.000
_cell.angle_alpha   90.00
_cell.angle_beta   90.00
_cell.angle_gamma   90.00
#
_symmetry.space_group_name_H-M   'P 1'
#
loop_
_entity.id
_entity.type
_entity.pdbx_description
1 polymer ?
#
loop_
_entity_poly.entity_id
_entity_poly.type
_entity_poly.pdbx_seq_one_letter_code
_entity_poly.pdbx_strand_id
1 'polypeptide(L)'
;MAKCRAVWNLCARSPKACEIYLKITGKSPTSPCPTRWNSYYDCITDILKVQETINEVLRKLGLAVLKEIEVQFLIEYINTSKPISEAIRSLEDSSTTSTDGNSSTCTDLETLQYLRDEDTSLNIINIYPTIKKVFLRYNTCLPSSAPVERLFSYGGMIMRPHRRNMSDTLFEELVILKSLINKEYK
;
A
#
# COMPACT_ATOMS: atom_id res chain seq x y z
N MET A 1 15.04 -7.92 -7.33
CA MET A 1 13.68 -7.41 -7.64
C MET A 1 13.36 -7.26 -9.14
N ALA A 2 14.24 -6.70 -9.99
CA ALA A 2 13.92 -6.47 -11.42
C ALA A 2 13.58 -7.76 -12.20
N LYS A 3 14.24 -8.89 -11.89
CA LYS A 3 13.95 -10.20 -12.51
C LYS A 3 12.56 -10.72 -12.16
N CYS A 4 12.13 -10.61 -10.90
CA CYS A 4 10.77 -10.96 -10.49
C CYS A 4 9.73 -10.12 -11.25
N ARG A 5 9.98 -8.81 -11.40
CA ARG A 5 9.14 -7.92 -12.20
C ARG A 5 9.09 -8.31 -13.67
N ALA A 6 10.21 -8.77 -14.25
CA ALA A 6 10.24 -9.25 -15.62
C ALA A 6 9.31 -10.46 -15.82
N VAL A 7 9.30 -11.41 -14.86
CA VAL A 7 8.38 -12.55 -14.86
C VAL A 7 6.94 -12.09 -14.78
N TRP A 8 6.60 -11.26 -13.77
CA TRP A 8 5.24 -10.77 -13.58
C TRP A 8 4.71 -10.02 -14.79
N ASN A 9 5.52 -9.11 -15.35
CA ASN A 9 5.14 -8.34 -16.53
C ASN A 9 4.95 -9.24 -17.76
N LEU A 10 5.77 -10.27 -17.93
CA LEU A 10 5.65 -11.19 -19.06
C LEU A 10 4.41 -12.09 -18.93
N CYS A 11 4.17 -12.65 -17.74
CA CYS A 11 2.98 -13.45 -17.46
C CYS A 11 1.69 -12.62 -17.56
N ALA A 12 1.72 -11.35 -17.16
CA ALA A 12 0.57 -10.45 -17.30
C ALA A 12 0.27 -10.07 -18.76
N ARG A 13 1.29 -10.00 -19.62
CA ARG A 13 1.16 -9.60 -21.04
C ARG A 13 0.97 -10.79 -21.99
N SER A 14 1.31 -12.00 -21.57
CA SER A 14 1.27 -13.18 -22.44
C SER A 14 0.56 -14.36 -21.76
N PRO A 15 -0.63 -14.75 -22.23
CA PRO A 15 -1.34 -15.93 -21.69
C PRO A 15 -0.52 -17.21 -21.88
N LYS A 16 0.24 -17.32 -22.96
CA LYS A 16 1.17 -18.43 -23.21
C LYS A 16 2.27 -18.52 -22.15
N ALA A 17 2.83 -17.39 -21.72
CA ALA A 17 3.81 -17.38 -20.64
C ALA A 17 3.18 -17.77 -19.29
N CYS A 18 1.93 -17.35 -19.05
CA CYS A 18 1.16 -17.73 -17.87
C CYS A 18 0.88 -19.25 -17.83
N GLU A 19 0.50 -19.86 -18.96
CA GLU A 19 0.29 -21.31 -19.06
C GLU A 19 1.58 -22.10 -18.83
N ILE A 20 2.71 -21.63 -19.37
CA ILE A 20 4.02 -22.25 -19.14
C ILE A 20 4.39 -22.20 -17.66
N TYR A 21 4.16 -21.05 -17.01
CA TYR A 21 4.38 -20.89 -15.58
C TYR A 21 3.52 -21.88 -14.78
N LEU A 22 2.21 -21.96 -15.10
CA LEU A 22 1.27 -22.84 -14.40
C LEU A 22 1.58 -24.32 -14.59
N LYS A 23 1.99 -24.74 -15.80
CA LYS A 23 2.38 -26.13 -16.08
C LYS A 23 3.59 -26.60 -15.26
N ILE A 24 4.53 -25.71 -14.97
CA ILE A 24 5.79 -26.06 -14.31
C ILE A 24 5.69 -25.90 -12.80
N THR A 25 5.03 -24.84 -12.34
CA THR A 25 4.94 -24.51 -10.90
C THR A 25 3.68 -25.06 -10.23
N GLY A 26 2.68 -25.47 -11.01
CA GLY A 26 1.36 -25.89 -10.51
C GLY A 26 0.53 -24.75 -9.93
N LYS A 27 0.99 -23.49 -10.01
CA LYS A 27 0.31 -22.31 -9.46
C LYS A 27 0.21 -21.21 -10.49
N SER A 28 -0.85 -20.42 -10.41
CA SER A 28 -0.98 -19.22 -11.24
C SER A 28 0.04 -18.15 -10.79
N PRO A 29 0.70 -17.46 -11.72
CA PRO A 29 1.60 -16.36 -11.37
C PRO A 29 0.80 -15.20 -10.80
N THR A 30 1.13 -14.80 -9.57
CA THR A 30 0.61 -13.59 -8.92
C THR A 30 1.39 -12.37 -9.42
N SER A 31 0.71 -11.24 -9.64
CA SER A 31 1.34 -9.97 -10.00
C SER A 31 1.07 -8.91 -8.93
N PRO A 32 2.07 -8.12 -8.52
CA PRO A 32 1.88 -7.15 -7.46
C PRO A 32 1.00 -5.97 -7.91
N CYS A 33 0.04 -5.59 -7.06
CA CYS A 33 -0.73 -4.37 -7.21
C CYS A 33 0.07 -3.17 -6.67
N PRO A 34 0.44 -2.17 -7.49
CA PRO A 34 1.28 -1.04 -7.06
C PRO A 34 0.66 -0.21 -5.93
N THR A 35 -0.67 -0.19 -5.84
CA THR A 35 -1.45 0.56 -4.85
C THR A 35 -1.62 -0.15 -3.52
N ARG A 36 -1.12 -1.38 -3.37
CA ARG A 36 -1.33 -2.21 -2.17
C ARG A 36 -0.02 -2.89 -1.77
N TRP A 37 0.73 -2.29 -0.85
CA TRP A 37 2.11 -2.72 -0.53
C TRP A 37 2.20 -4.18 -0.03
N ASN A 38 1.19 -4.68 0.68
CA ASN A 38 1.11 -6.09 1.10
C ASN A 38 1.01 -7.07 -0.08
N SER A 39 0.47 -6.65 -1.24
CA SER A 39 0.44 -7.46 -2.46
C SER A 39 1.86 -7.76 -2.96
N TYR A 40 2.79 -6.83 -2.79
CA TYR A 40 4.18 -7.04 -3.18
C TYR A 40 4.87 -8.09 -2.29
N TYR A 41 4.60 -8.04 -0.98
CA TYR A 41 5.04 -9.07 -0.02
C TYR A 41 4.48 -10.44 -0.41
N ASP A 42 3.17 -10.55 -0.63
CA ASP A 42 2.50 -11.81 -0.97
C ASP A 42 3.08 -12.41 -2.27
N CYS A 43 3.28 -11.61 -3.32
CA CYS A 43 3.87 -12.09 -4.58
C CYS A 43 5.30 -12.62 -4.42
N ILE A 44 6.11 -12.03 -3.54
CA ILE A 44 7.47 -12.52 -3.26
C ILE A 44 7.40 -13.82 -2.45
N THR A 45 6.47 -13.92 -1.49
CA THR A 45 6.26 -15.17 -0.74
C THR A 45 5.87 -16.31 -1.68
N ASP A 46 5.06 -16.02 -2.71
CA ASP A 46 4.65 -17.02 -3.70
C ASP A 46 5.80 -17.46 -4.59
N ILE A 47 6.69 -16.56 -5.02
CA ILE A 47 7.91 -16.92 -5.75
C ILE A 47 8.80 -17.83 -4.90
N LEU A 48 8.97 -17.53 -3.61
CA LEU A 48 9.80 -18.35 -2.73
C LEU A 48 9.20 -19.73 -2.46
N LYS A 49 7.88 -19.89 -2.48
CA LYS A 49 7.22 -21.21 -2.42
C LYS A 49 7.54 -22.08 -3.65
N VAL A 50 7.91 -21.49 -4.78
CA VAL A 50 8.25 -22.20 -6.03
C VAL A 50 9.73 -22.03 -6.42
N GLN A 51 10.59 -21.71 -5.45
CA GLN A 51 12.02 -21.40 -5.68
C GLN A 51 12.80 -22.49 -6.41
N GLU A 52 12.40 -23.76 -6.29
CA GLU A 52 13.06 -24.88 -6.94
C GLU A 52 12.74 -24.95 -8.45
N THR A 53 11.50 -24.62 -8.82
CA THR A 53 11.01 -24.74 -10.20
C THR A 53 11.03 -23.42 -10.97
N ILE A 54 11.13 -22.27 -10.28
CA ILE A 54 11.13 -20.94 -10.91
C ILE A 54 12.27 -20.74 -11.91
N ASN A 55 13.43 -21.33 -11.65
CA ASN A 55 14.58 -21.24 -12.55
C ASN A 55 14.36 -22.04 -13.85
N GLU A 56 13.55 -23.11 -13.82
CA GLU A 56 13.13 -23.81 -15.04
C GLU A 56 12.15 -22.96 -15.85
N VAL A 57 11.20 -22.31 -15.18
CA VAL A 57 10.25 -21.38 -15.81
C VAL A 57 11.01 -20.24 -16.50
N LEU A 58 11.95 -19.62 -15.79
CA LEU A 58 12.77 -18.52 -16.30
C LEU A 58 13.54 -18.94 -17.56
N ARG A 59 14.14 -20.14 -17.57
CA ARG A 59 14.82 -20.68 -18.75
C ARG A 59 13.87 -20.87 -19.94
N LYS A 60 12.68 -21.45 -19.74
CA LYS A 60 11.70 -21.62 -20.84
C LYS A 60 11.12 -20.31 -21.35
N LEU A 61 11.04 -19.29 -20.50
CA LEU A 61 10.57 -17.95 -20.87
C LEU A 61 11.69 -17.06 -21.45
N GLY A 62 12.93 -17.54 -21.53
CA GLY A 62 14.07 -16.75 -22.03
C GLY A 62 14.46 -15.60 -21.10
N LEU A 63 14.14 -15.70 -19.81
CA LEU A 63 14.43 -14.69 -18.79
C LEU A 63 15.70 -15.03 -18.00
N ALA A 64 16.31 -14.01 -17.41
CA ALA A 64 17.50 -14.19 -16.58
C ALA A 64 17.18 -15.02 -15.33
N VAL A 65 17.96 -16.08 -15.10
CA VAL A 65 17.85 -16.99 -13.96
C VAL A 65 18.12 -16.25 -12.64
N LEU A 66 17.43 -16.66 -11.57
CA LEU A 66 17.66 -16.16 -10.21
C LEU A 66 18.87 -16.89 -9.60
N LYS A 67 19.89 -16.11 -9.24
CA LYS A 67 21.07 -16.62 -8.51
C LYS A 67 20.73 -16.84 -7.04
N GLU A 68 21.50 -17.67 -6.38
CA GLU A 68 21.33 -17.98 -4.96
C GLU A 68 21.41 -16.74 -4.06
N ILE A 69 22.31 -15.80 -4.36
CA ILE A 69 22.38 -14.49 -3.68
C ILE A 69 21.07 -13.70 -3.82
N GLU A 70 20.43 -13.76 -4.99
CA GLU A 70 19.16 -13.06 -5.20
C GLU A 70 18.02 -13.73 -4.45
N VAL A 71 18.03 -15.06 -4.33
CA VAL A 71 17.07 -15.81 -3.51
C VAL A 71 17.25 -15.46 -2.02
N GLN A 72 18.49 -15.43 -1.52
CA GLN A 72 18.80 -15.01 -0.15
C GLN A 72 18.30 -13.60 0.14
N PHE A 73 18.51 -12.67 -0.79
CA PHE A 73 17.98 -11.32 -0.69
C PHE A 73 16.44 -11.28 -0.60
N LEU A 74 15.72 -12.14 -1.34
CA LEU A 74 14.26 -12.23 -1.25
C LEU A 74 13.80 -12.75 0.12
N ILE A 75 14.54 -13.70 0.70
CA ILE A 75 14.26 -14.24 2.04
C ILE A 75 14.45 -13.13 3.09
N GLU A 76 15.56 -12.40 3.02
CA GLU A 76 15.82 -11.26 3.91
C GLU A 76 14.75 -10.17 3.78
N TYR A 77 14.32 -9.88 2.56
CA TYR A 77 13.21 -8.96 2.29
C TYR A 77 11.92 -9.40 2.99
N ILE A 78 11.55 -10.69 2.92
CA ILE A 78 10.36 -11.20 3.62
C ILE A 78 10.52 -11.05 5.13
N ASN A 79 11.69 -11.41 5.69
CA ASN A 79 11.91 -11.35 7.13
C ASN A 79 11.77 -9.92 7.68
N THR A 80 12.27 -8.93 6.94
CA THR A 80 12.20 -7.52 7.32
C THR A 80 10.79 -6.92 7.14
N SER A 81 10.05 -7.34 6.11
CA SER A 81 8.72 -6.80 5.80
C SER A 81 7.57 -7.53 6.50
N LYS A 82 7.78 -8.76 6.97
CA LYS A 82 6.80 -9.58 7.70
C LYS A 82 6.08 -8.84 8.84
N PRO A 83 6.76 -8.19 9.81
CA PRO A 83 6.07 -7.54 10.92
C PRO A 83 5.15 -6.40 10.46
N ILE A 84 5.56 -5.66 9.43
CA ILE A 84 4.75 -4.57 8.87
C ILE A 84 3.54 -5.15 8.13
N SER A 85 3.72 -6.20 7.33
CA SER A 85 2.63 -6.87 6.62
C SER A 85 1.60 -7.50 7.57
N GLU A 86 2.03 -8.11 8.66
CA GLU A 86 1.15 -8.69 9.69
C GLU A 86 0.42 -7.62 10.49
N ALA A 87 1.09 -6.53 10.87
CA ALA A 87 0.46 -5.40 11.54
C ALA A 87 -0.61 -4.74 10.66
N ILE A 88 -0.32 -4.54 9.36
CA ILE A 88 -1.30 -4.00 8.40
C ILE A 88 -2.50 -4.95 8.27
N ARG A 89 -2.27 -6.27 8.18
CA ARG A 89 -3.34 -7.25 8.06
C ARG A 89 -4.24 -7.27 9.31
N SER A 90 -3.65 -7.21 10.50
CA SER A 90 -4.39 -7.08 11.76
C SER A 90 -5.21 -5.78 11.82
N LEU A 91 -4.67 -4.68 11.31
CA LEU A 91 -5.38 -3.40 11.24
C LEU A 91 -6.53 -3.43 10.21
N GLU A 92 -6.33 -4.06 9.06
CA GLU A 92 -7.38 -4.25 8.06
C GLU A 92 -8.51 -5.14 8.61
N ASP A 93 -8.20 -6.23 9.31
CA ASP A 93 -9.22 -7.09 9.93
C ASP A 93 -10.03 -6.36 11.01
N SER A 94 -9.39 -5.46 11.79
CA SER A 94 -10.10 -4.58 12.73
C SER A 94 -11.05 -3.57 12.06
N SER A 95 -10.94 -3.42 10.74
CA SER A 95 -11.79 -2.54 9.93
C SER A 95 -12.97 -3.28 9.31
N THR A 96 -12.90 -4.62 9.18
CA THR A 96 -13.86 -5.42 8.41
C THR A 96 -14.66 -6.43 9.22
N THR A 97 -14.42 -6.63 10.52
CA THR A 97 -15.35 -7.42 11.36
C THR A 97 -15.53 -6.84 12.76
N SER A 98 -16.62 -6.09 12.92
CA SER A 98 -17.47 -6.21 14.11
C SER A 98 -18.82 -6.76 13.65
N THR A 99 -18.83 -7.99 13.15
CA THR A 99 -20.05 -8.79 13.06
C THR A 99 -20.22 -9.52 14.39
N ASP A 100 -20.50 -8.76 15.44
CA ASP A 100 -21.15 -9.29 16.64
C ASP A 100 -22.65 -9.14 16.43
N GLY A 101 -23.34 -10.29 16.32
CA GLY A 101 -24.69 -10.46 15.81
C GLY A 101 -25.84 -9.87 16.64
N ASN A 102 -25.68 -8.70 17.27
CA ASN A 102 -26.77 -8.00 17.97
C ASN A 102 -26.78 -6.46 17.77
N SER A 103 -25.90 -5.88 16.92
CA SER A 103 -25.84 -4.41 16.69
C SER A 103 -26.23 -3.95 15.27
N SER A 104 -26.37 -4.88 14.31
CA SER A 104 -26.52 -4.62 12.87
C SER A 104 -27.75 -3.78 12.50
N THR A 105 -28.81 -3.83 13.29
CA THR A 105 -30.06 -3.12 12.96
C THR A 105 -29.93 -1.60 13.06
N CYS A 106 -28.96 -1.07 13.81
CA CYS A 106 -28.85 0.37 14.05
C CYS A 106 -27.97 1.08 13.01
N THR A 107 -26.84 0.47 12.61
CA THR A 107 -25.92 1.03 11.61
C THR A 107 -26.49 0.97 10.19
N ASP A 108 -27.21 -0.10 9.88
CA ASP A 108 -27.88 -0.27 8.59
C ASP A 108 -29.03 0.75 8.45
N LEU A 109 -29.66 1.12 9.55
CA LEU A 109 -30.76 2.06 9.56
C LEU A 109 -30.27 3.50 9.37
N GLU A 110 -29.14 3.88 9.98
CA GLU A 110 -28.48 5.18 9.76
C GLU A 110 -28.02 5.35 8.31
N THR A 111 -27.46 4.30 7.71
CA THR A 111 -27.03 4.31 6.29
C THR A 111 -28.20 4.38 5.32
N LEU A 112 -29.28 3.65 5.58
CA LEU A 112 -30.50 3.75 4.76
C LEU A 112 -31.18 5.12 4.88
N GLN A 113 -31.10 5.77 6.05
CA GLN A 113 -31.61 7.13 6.25
C GLN A 113 -30.80 8.15 5.45
N TYR A 114 -29.47 8.10 5.53
CA TYR A 114 -28.60 8.98 4.75
C TYR A 114 -28.76 8.81 3.24
N LEU A 115 -28.92 7.58 2.74
CA LEU A 115 -29.15 7.34 1.31
C LEU A 115 -30.52 7.81 0.81
N ARG A 116 -31.46 8.05 1.72
CA ARG A 116 -32.80 8.56 1.40
C ARG A 116 -32.87 10.09 1.45
N ASP A 117 -31.94 10.73 2.16
CA ASP A 117 -31.93 12.18 2.28
C ASP A 117 -31.56 12.83 0.94
N GLU A 118 -32.28 13.89 0.57
CA GLU A 118 -32.07 14.64 -0.67
C GLU A 118 -31.04 15.77 -0.53
N ASP A 119 -30.56 16.04 0.69
CA ASP A 119 -29.57 17.09 0.91
C ASP A 119 -28.19 16.67 0.39
N THR A 120 -27.64 17.50 -0.50
CA THR A 120 -26.32 17.32 -1.10
C THR A 120 -25.24 18.14 -0.39
N SER A 121 -25.62 18.90 0.64
CA SER A 121 -24.69 19.70 1.43
C SER A 121 -23.82 18.83 2.33
N LEU A 122 -22.54 19.17 2.48
CA LEU A 122 -21.60 18.39 3.29
C LEU A 122 -21.91 18.44 4.80
N ASN A 123 -22.86 19.29 5.21
CA ASN A 123 -23.30 19.44 6.60
C ASN A 123 -24.15 18.26 7.07
N ILE A 124 -24.80 17.53 6.15
CA ILE A 124 -25.57 16.31 6.45
C ILE A 124 -24.73 15.25 7.18
N ILE A 125 -23.42 15.23 6.91
CA ILE A 125 -22.47 14.31 7.54
C ILE A 125 -22.38 14.55 9.05
N ASN A 126 -22.68 15.75 9.55
CA ASN A 126 -22.69 16.01 11.00
C ASN A 126 -23.90 15.39 11.73
N ILE A 127 -24.97 15.08 10.99
CA ILE A 127 -26.19 14.47 11.52
C ILE A 127 -25.97 12.95 11.74
N TYR A 128 -25.11 12.35 10.91
CA TYR A 128 -24.85 10.91 10.90
C TYR A 128 -23.44 10.59 11.40
N PRO A 129 -23.23 10.39 12.72
CA PRO A 129 -21.90 10.20 13.31
C PRO A 129 -21.18 8.95 12.81
N THR A 130 -21.89 7.88 12.44
CA THR A 130 -21.27 6.65 11.91
C THR A 130 -20.79 6.89 10.49
N ILE A 131 -21.61 7.54 9.67
CA ILE A 131 -21.29 7.89 8.29
C ILE A 131 -20.16 8.92 8.24
N LYS A 132 -20.12 9.87 9.19
CA LYS A 132 -19.00 10.80 9.37
C LYS A 132 -17.67 10.09 9.63
N LYS A 133 -17.66 9.07 10.48
CA LYS A 133 -16.44 8.29 10.76
C LYS A 133 -15.98 7.55 9.51
N VAL A 134 -16.90 6.92 8.77
CA VAL A 134 -16.60 6.26 7.49
C VAL A 134 -16.12 7.28 6.45
N PHE A 135 -16.78 8.44 6.36
CA PHE A 135 -16.41 9.51 5.45
C PHE A 135 -14.99 10.02 5.73
N LEU A 136 -14.65 10.32 6.98
CA LEU A 136 -13.29 10.71 7.37
C LEU A 136 -12.29 9.58 7.07
N ARG A 137 -12.63 8.34 7.40
CA ARG A 137 -11.73 7.20 7.19
C ARG A 137 -11.41 6.95 5.73
N TYR A 138 -12.40 6.99 4.84
CA TYR A 138 -12.22 6.58 3.45
C TYR A 138 -12.08 7.75 2.47
N ASN A 139 -12.68 8.91 2.74
CA ASN A 139 -12.62 10.08 1.86
C ASN A 139 -11.60 11.14 2.30
N THR A 140 -11.11 11.13 3.55
CA THR A 140 -10.10 12.12 4.00
C THR A 140 -8.70 11.55 4.21
N CYS A 141 -8.48 10.25 3.99
CA CYS A 141 -7.12 9.74 3.83
C CYS A 141 -6.47 10.49 2.67
N LEU A 142 -5.45 11.33 2.94
CA LEU A 142 -4.60 11.94 1.93
C LEU A 142 -4.11 10.84 0.98
N PRO A 143 -4.67 10.71 -0.23
CA PRO A 143 -4.25 9.69 -1.14
C PRO A 143 -3.13 10.33 -1.94
N SER A 144 -1.88 10.17 -1.50
CA SER A 144 -0.66 10.31 -2.30
C SER A 144 0.53 10.73 -1.43
N SER A 145 1.73 10.30 -1.82
CA SER A 145 2.99 10.87 -1.37
C SER A 145 3.16 12.34 -1.78
N ALA A 146 2.37 12.88 -2.71
CA ALA A 146 2.53 14.24 -3.25
C ALA A 146 2.50 15.40 -2.22
N PRO A 147 1.65 15.42 -1.18
CA PRO A 147 1.70 16.45 -0.13
C PRO A 147 2.99 16.33 0.69
N VAL A 148 3.41 15.09 0.94
CA VAL A 148 4.62 14.74 1.69
C VAL A 148 5.88 15.05 0.86
N GLU A 149 5.90 14.73 -0.43
CA GLU A 149 6.94 15.09 -1.39
C GLU A 149 7.05 16.60 -1.57
N ARG A 150 5.93 17.33 -1.59
CA ARG A 150 5.95 18.81 -1.60
C ARG A 150 6.53 19.35 -0.30
N LEU A 151 6.18 18.76 0.86
CA LEU A 151 6.74 19.13 2.16
C LEU A 151 8.27 18.86 2.22
N PHE A 152 8.72 17.71 1.73
CA PHE A 152 10.14 17.34 1.69
C PHE A 152 10.94 18.03 0.59
N SER A 153 10.29 18.47 -0.50
CA SER A 153 10.90 19.36 -1.50
C SER A 153 11.33 20.69 -0.85
N TYR A 154 10.51 21.24 0.07
CA TYR A 154 10.93 22.36 0.91
C TYR A 154 12.01 21.97 1.93
N GLY A 155 11.98 20.73 2.45
CA GLY A 155 13.04 20.16 3.27
C GLY A 155 14.44 20.25 2.63
N GLY A 156 14.54 20.07 1.31
CA GLY A 156 15.79 20.25 0.56
C GLY A 156 16.34 21.69 0.58
N MET A 157 15.48 22.71 0.75
CA MET A 157 15.92 24.09 0.97
C MET A 157 16.43 24.33 2.40
N ILE A 158 15.90 23.59 3.37
CA ILE A 158 16.27 23.67 4.79
C ILE A 158 17.62 22.97 5.03
N MET A 159 17.90 21.88 4.32
CA MET A 159 19.13 21.08 4.42
C MET A 159 20.34 21.67 3.66
N ARG A 160 20.30 22.93 3.23
CA ARG A 160 21.44 23.57 2.53
C ARG A 160 22.64 23.74 3.47
N PRO A 161 23.89 23.56 2.98
CA PRO A 161 25.11 23.55 3.82
C PRO A 161 25.45 24.86 4.55
N HIS A 162 24.67 25.94 4.33
CA HIS A 162 24.80 27.24 4.97
C HIS A 162 23.89 27.40 6.22
N ARG A 163 23.06 26.41 6.56
CA ARG A 163 22.16 26.40 7.73
C ARG A 163 22.55 25.28 8.73
N ARG A 164 23.86 25.15 9.02
CA ARG A 164 24.34 24.06 9.89
C ARG A 164 23.87 24.24 11.33
N ASN A 165 23.44 23.12 11.91
CA ASN A 165 23.18 22.85 13.34
C ASN A 165 21.79 23.25 13.88
N MET A 166 20.74 22.61 13.37
CA MET A 166 19.46 22.48 14.11
C MET A 166 19.35 21.06 14.66
N SER A 167 18.82 20.91 15.88
CA SER A 167 18.37 19.62 16.38
C SER A 167 17.16 19.12 15.59
N ASP A 168 16.97 17.81 15.51
CA ASP A 168 15.87 17.19 14.78
C ASP A 168 14.50 17.76 15.21
N THR A 169 14.34 18.07 16.50
CA THR A 169 13.14 18.70 17.04
C THR A 169 12.87 20.09 16.47
N LEU A 170 13.90 20.94 16.37
CA LEU A 170 13.77 22.29 15.83
C LEU A 170 13.52 22.26 14.32
N PHE A 171 14.06 21.25 13.64
CA PHE A 171 13.82 21.00 12.23
C PHE A 171 12.35 20.61 11.97
N GLU A 172 11.80 19.68 12.74
CA GLU A 172 10.39 19.27 12.64
C GLU A 172 9.44 20.44 12.88
N GLU A 173 9.67 21.22 13.94
CA GLU A 173 8.87 22.42 14.25
C GLU A 173 8.93 23.46 13.13
N LEU A 174 10.11 23.70 12.55
CA LEU A 174 10.29 24.66 11.46
C LEU A 174 9.62 24.22 10.15
N VAL A 175 9.65 22.91 9.84
CA VAL A 175 8.94 22.33 8.69
C VAL A 175 7.44 22.51 8.85
N ILE A 176 6.89 22.22 10.04
CA ILE A 176 5.47 22.39 10.34
C ILE A 176 5.08 23.87 10.23
N LEU A 177 5.83 24.76 10.88
CA LEU A 177 5.55 26.20 10.88
C LEU A 177 5.56 26.78 9.46
N LYS A 178 6.52 26.39 8.62
CA LYS A 178 6.57 26.84 7.23
C LYS A 178 5.42 26.29 6.38
N SER A 179 4.99 25.06 6.66
CA SER A 179 3.83 24.44 5.99
C SER A 179 2.52 25.14 6.33
N LEU A 180 2.38 25.62 7.57
CA LEU A 180 1.20 26.33 8.07
C LEU A 180 1.14 27.77 7.56
N ILE A 181 2.26 28.50 7.63
CA ILE A 181 2.34 29.87 7.09
C ILE A 181 1.95 29.91 5.61
N ASN A 182 2.42 28.97 4.80
CA ASN A 182 2.06 28.96 3.38
C ASN A 182 0.61 28.56 3.08
N LYS A 183 -0.13 27.99 4.06
CA LYS A 183 -1.57 27.72 3.93
C LYS A 183 -2.43 28.95 4.22
N GLU A 184 -1.96 29.89 5.05
CA GLU A 184 -2.73 31.11 5.40
C GLU A 184 -2.63 32.22 4.35
N TYR A 185 -1.64 32.18 3.44
CA TYR A 185 -1.44 33.19 2.40
C TYR A 185 -1.95 32.76 1.02
N LYS A 186 -2.91 31.83 0.97
CA LYS A 186 -3.49 31.32 -0.29
C LYS A 186 -5.00 31.24 -0.19
#